data_AF-U6GPJ8-F1
#
_entry.id   AF-U6GPJ8-F1
#
_cell.length_a   1.000
_cell.length_b   1.000
_cell.length_c   1.000
_cell.angle_alpha   90.00
_cell.angle_beta   90.00
_cell.angle_gamma   90.00
#
_symmetry.space_group_name_H-M   'P 1'
#
loop_
_entity.id
_entity.type
_entity.pdbx_description
1 polymer ?
#
loop_
_entity_poly.entity_id
_entity_poly.type
_entity_poly.pdbx_seq_one_letter_code
_entity_poly.pdbx_strand_id
1 'polypeptide(L)'
;MPQSYVHLYTQHLLLLMLSLIVFKYLNVVPTKTPSEFLWDPAAGRIPPPSTFLTASFLSSGREMACAEVIPVPTLSDNYAYLLIDRKTNTAACVDPAEPEKVVAAAKERGVTLETCLCTHRHFDHSGGNEQIKKLVPGIEVIGSAYEETPGRTKAVTDGDTFRLGKFSDLQVKVLHAPCHTIGHLLYYLESRTDVNAKPIIFTGDTLFLAGCGRFFEGNAQQMHHALMKTIGSLPAETLVYCGHEYTIANLKFAATVEPNNFALQNKLEWAQKQQISGKPTVPSSIGEEKAYNPFMRVDRPEVQKAVGAPEGDEIQTMHILRERKNTFRG
;
A
#
# COMPACT_ATOMS: atom_id res chain seq x y z
N MET A 1 6.01 -56.43 -40.56
CA MET A 1 5.37 -55.10 -40.65
C MET A 1 4.18 -55.06 -39.69
N PRO A 2 3.93 -53.93 -38.99
CA PRO A 2 4.61 -53.54 -37.74
C PRO A 2 3.61 -53.34 -36.56
N GLN A 3 4.01 -53.43 -35.28
CA GLN A 3 4.46 -52.34 -34.38
C GLN A 3 3.48 -51.13 -34.33
N SER A 4 3.05 -50.57 -33.20
CA SER A 4 3.61 -50.59 -31.85
C SER A 4 2.64 -49.91 -30.85
N TYR A 5 2.19 -50.67 -29.85
CA TYR A 5 1.51 -50.21 -28.63
C TYR A 5 2.51 -49.73 -27.55
N VAL A 6 3.47 -48.86 -27.92
CA VAL A 6 4.59 -48.47 -27.03
C VAL A 6 4.67 -46.94 -26.79
N HIS A 7 3.57 -46.20 -26.98
CA HIS A 7 3.62 -44.74 -26.86
C HIS A 7 2.67 -44.07 -25.85
N LEU A 8 1.92 -44.83 -25.04
CA LEU A 8 1.10 -44.25 -23.97
C LEU A 8 1.57 -44.55 -22.54
N TYR A 9 2.56 -45.42 -22.35
CA TYR A 9 3.06 -45.78 -21.00
C TYR A 9 4.33 -45.03 -20.56
N THR A 10 4.97 -44.28 -21.45
CA THR A 10 6.22 -43.55 -21.15
C THR A 10 6.04 -42.09 -20.75
N GLN A 11 4.86 -41.49 -20.94
CA GLN A 11 4.58 -40.11 -20.50
C GLN A 11 3.94 -40.00 -19.10
N HIS A 12 3.38 -41.07 -18.55
CA HIS A 12 2.88 -41.08 -17.17
C HIS A 12 3.92 -41.49 -16.10
N LEU A 13 4.99 -42.20 -16.49
CA LEU A 13 6.09 -42.47 -15.56
C LEU A 13 7.04 -41.27 -15.35
N LEU A 14 7.12 -40.32 -16.30
CA LEU A 14 8.00 -39.15 -16.16
C LEU A 14 7.42 -38.08 -15.23
N LEU A 15 6.08 -37.95 -15.13
CA LEU A 15 5.43 -37.05 -14.16
C LEU A 15 5.41 -37.63 -12.73
N LEU A 16 5.45 -38.96 -12.57
CA LEU A 16 5.51 -39.62 -11.26
C LEU A 16 6.93 -39.77 -10.72
N MET A 17 7.98 -39.68 -11.55
CA MET A 17 9.38 -39.63 -11.07
C MET A 17 9.87 -38.21 -10.74
N LEU A 18 9.23 -37.16 -11.26
CA LEU A 18 9.51 -35.77 -10.88
C LEU A 18 8.86 -35.35 -9.56
N SER A 19 7.80 -36.03 -9.11
CA SER A 19 7.20 -35.82 -7.78
C SER A 19 7.93 -36.57 -6.65
N LEU A 20 8.80 -37.53 -6.97
CA LEU A 20 9.60 -38.30 -6.00
C LEU A 20 11.03 -37.77 -5.78
N ILE A 21 11.48 -36.78 -6.57
CA ILE A 21 12.80 -36.13 -6.38
C ILE A 21 12.71 -34.87 -5.50
N VAL A 22 11.52 -34.28 -5.35
CA VAL A 22 11.31 -33.13 -4.43
C VAL A 22 11.07 -33.59 -2.98
N PHE A 23 10.74 -34.87 -2.74
CA PHE A 23 10.43 -35.40 -1.42
C PHE A 23 11.63 -35.94 -0.61
N LYS A 24 12.87 -35.78 -1.11
CA LYS A 24 14.09 -36.31 -0.45
C LYS A 24 15.03 -35.24 0.14
N TYR A 25 14.65 -33.96 0.11
CA TYR A 25 15.50 -32.84 0.57
C TYR A 25 14.93 -32.01 1.75
N LEU A 26 13.95 -32.52 2.49
CA LEU A 26 13.48 -31.92 3.74
C LEU A 26 13.53 -32.95 4.88
N ASN A 27 14.74 -33.27 5.32
CA ASN A 27 14.98 -33.99 6.57
C ASN A 27 14.98 -33.00 7.74
N VAL A 28 13.81 -32.75 8.34
CA VAL A 28 13.70 -32.45 9.78
C VAL A 28 12.39 -33.07 10.27
N VAL A 29 12.46 -34.28 10.81
CA VAL A 29 11.40 -34.85 11.65
C VAL A 29 11.67 -34.40 13.08
N PRO A 30 10.78 -33.64 13.74
CA PRO A 30 10.91 -33.41 15.17
C PRO A 30 10.22 -34.58 15.91
N THR A 31 11.01 -35.55 16.36
CA THR A 31 10.61 -36.43 17.45
C THR A 31 11.15 -35.85 18.76
N LYS A 32 10.27 -35.22 19.55
CA LYS A 32 10.30 -35.25 21.03
C LYS A 32 9.13 -34.46 21.62
N THR A 33 8.42 -35.12 22.53
CA THR A 33 7.32 -34.60 23.35
C THR A 33 7.86 -33.82 24.57
N PRO A 34 7.05 -32.93 25.18
CA PRO A 34 7.48 -32.04 26.25
C PRO A 34 7.43 -32.74 27.62
N SER A 35 8.52 -33.37 28.03
CA SER A 35 8.81 -33.68 29.43
C SER A 35 10.26 -34.10 29.56
N GLU A 36 11.12 -33.23 30.09
CA GLU A 36 12.39 -33.53 30.78
C GLU A 36 13.22 -32.23 30.89
N PHE A 37 12.69 -31.27 31.66
CA PHE A 37 13.55 -30.32 32.37
C PHE A 37 13.94 -31.01 33.68
N LEU A 38 15.11 -31.65 33.72
CA LEU A 38 15.73 -32.08 34.97
C LEU A 38 17.20 -31.64 34.99
N TRP A 39 17.40 -30.60 35.79
CA TRP A 39 18.58 -30.20 36.54
C TRP A 39 19.74 -31.21 36.63
N ASP A 40 20.94 -30.80 36.19
CA ASP A 40 22.23 -31.44 36.51
C ASP A 40 23.15 -30.42 37.21
N PRO A 41 23.58 -30.66 38.47
CA PRO A 41 24.38 -29.72 39.25
C PRO A 41 25.91 -29.83 39.07
N ALA A 42 26.45 -30.42 37.99
CA ALA A 42 27.89 -30.70 37.89
C ALA A 42 28.62 -30.26 36.60
N ALA A 43 28.25 -29.14 35.96
CA ALA A 43 29.02 -28.59 34.83
C ALA A 43 29.24 -27.07 34.95
N GLY A 44 30.46 -26.69 35.29
CA GLY A 44 30.91 -25.30 35.35
C GLY A 44 31.15 -24.69 33.98
N ARG A 45 30.67 -23.43 33.83
CA ARG A 45 30.97 -22.42 32.80
C ARG A 45 30.35 -22.64 31.40
N ILE A 46 29.40 -21.77 31.09
CA ILE A 46 28.83 -21.53 29.76
C ILE A 46 29.75 -20.54 29.01
N PRO A 47 30.26 -20.85 27.80
CA PRO A 47 30.93 -19.87 26.96
C PRO A 47 29.92 -18.93 26.28
N PRO A 48 30.28 -17.66 25.99
CA PRO A 48 29.36 -16.71 25.38
C PRO A 48 29.03 -17.10 23.93
N PRO A 49 27.78 -16.93 23.47
CA PRO A 49 27.42 -17.20 22.08
C PRO A 49 28.05 -16.12 21.19
N SER A 50 29.04 -16.55 20.40
CA SER A 50 29.55 -15.80 19.26
C SER A 50 28.61 -15.98 18.06
N THR A 51 28.32 -14.86 17.40
CA THR A 51 27.90 -14.78 15.99
C THR A 51 26.75 -15.69 15.55
N PHE A 52 25.52 -15.21 15.76
CA PHE A 52 24.40 -15.63 14.90
C PHE A 52 24.66 -15.10 13.48
N LEU A 53 25.03 -16.01 12.57
CA LEU A 53 24.82 -15.78 11.15
C LEU A 53 23.32 -15.53 10.94
N THR A 54 22.97 -14.35 10.46
CA THR A 54 21.64 -14.06 9.94
C THR A 54 21.43 -14.93 8.70
N ALA A 55 20.69 -16.03 8.87
CA ALA A 55 20.15 -16.75 7.73
C ALA A 55 19.18 -15.80 7.01
N SER A 56 19.59 -15.26 5.86
CA SER A 56 18.66 -14.56 4.98
C SER A 56 17.63 -15.58 4.52
N PHE A 57 16.40 -15.42 4.99
CA PHE A 57 15.24 -16.06 4.37
C PHE A 57 15.10 -15.47 2.97
N LEU A 58 15.71 -16.12 1.98
CA LEU A 58 15.33 -15.94 0.58
C LEU A 58 13.95 -16.58 0.43
N SER A 59 12.89 -15.78 0.60
CA SER A 59 11.55 -16.23 0.30
C SER A 59 11.45 -16.48 -1.20
N SER A 60 11.26 -17.73 -1.59
CA SER A 60 10.96 -18.12 -2.96
C SER A 60 9.60 -17.54 -3.37
N GLY A 61 9.60 -16.59 -4.30
CA GLY A 61 8.47 -16.32 -5.21
C GLY A 61 7.29 -15.50 -4.69
N ARG A 62 7.43 -14.64 -3.67
CA ARG A 62 6.48 -13.53 -3.49
C ARG A 62 6.91 -12.38 -4.39
N GLU A 63 6.09 -12.02 -5.35
CA GLU A 63 6.17 -10.71 -6.01
C GLU A 63 6.10 -9.64 -4.91
N MET A 64 7.26 -9.09 -4.56
CA MET A 64 7.39 -8.06 -3.53
C MET A 64 7.06 -6.71 -4.15
N ALA A 65 6.57 -5.77 -3.33
CA ALA A 65 6.44 -4.39 -3.75
C ALA A 65 7.79 -3.82 -4.20
N CYS A 66 7.79 -2.82 -5.09
CA CYS A 66 9.03 -2.22 -5.59
C CYS A 66 9.88 -1.60 -4.48
N ALA A 67 9.29 -1.26 -3.33
CA ALA A 67 9.98 -0.76 -2.16
C ALA A 67 9.36 -1.28 -0.86
N GLU A 68 10.12 -1.22 0.24
CA GLU A 68 9.56 -1.46 1.58
C GLU A 68 8.85 -0.20 2.06
N VAL A 69 7.59 -0.32 2.49
CA VAL A 69 6.80 0.80 3.02
C VAL A 69 6.36 0.48 4.44
N ILE A 70 6.66 1.39 5.36
CA ILE A 70 6.29 1.28 6.76
C ILE A 70 5.29 2.39 7.07
N PRO A 71 4.02 2.04 7.39
CA PRO A 71 3.06 3.00 7.93
C PRO A 71 3.54 3.51 9.29
N VAL A 72 3.53 4.82 9.46
CA VAL A 72 3.86 5.53 10.71
C VAL A 72 2.59 6.23 11.19
N PRO A 73 1.88 5.68 12.19
CA PRO A 73 0.66 6.31 12.70
C PRO A 73 0.93 7.70 13.27
N THR A 74 0.22 8.69 12.74
CA THR A 74 0.28 10.08 13.18
C THR A 74 -1.10 10.58 13.59
N LEU A 75 -1.13 11.55 14.49
CA LEU A 75 -2.36 12.15 15.03
C LEU A 75 -3.34 11.07 15.53
N SER A 76 -4.62 11.15 15.17
CA SER A 76 -5.64 10.17 15.58
C SER A 76 -5.78 9.00 14.61
N ASP A 77 -5.74 9.26 13.31
CA ASP A 77 -6.05 8.29 12.27
C ASP A 77 -5.24 8.49 10.98
N ASN A 78 -4.26 9.41 10.97
CA ASN A 78 -3.41 9.65 9.82
C ASN A 78 -2.30 8.60 9.71
N TYR A 79 -1.86 8.36 8.48
CA TYR A 79 -0.62 7.67 8.18
C TYR A 79 0.36 8.62 7.50
N ALA A 80 1.50 8.84 8.16
CA ALA A 80 2.73 9.11 7.43
C ALA A 80 3.31 7.78 6.94
N TYR A 81 4.19 7.82 5.95
CA TYR A 81 4.87 6.61 5.46
C TYR A 81 6.38 6.81 5.45
N LEU A 82 7.13 5.78 5.86
CA LEU A 82 8.55 5.66 5.57
C LEU A 82 8.74 4.67 4.42
N LEU A 83 9.20 5.19 3.29
CA LEU A 83 9.45 4.47 2.05
C LEU A 83 10.95 4.20 1.93
N ILE A 84 11.35 2.94 1.94
CA ILE A 84 12.76 2.53 2.01
C ILE A 84 13.20 1.89 0.69
N ASP A 85 14.25 2.45 0.09
CA ASP A 85 15.04 1.79 -0.93
C ASP A 85 16.19 1.02 -0.27
N ARG A 86 16.04 -0.31 -0.21
CA ARG A 86 17.06 -1.18 0.40
C ARG A 86 18.32 -1.32 -0.45
N LYS A 87 18.30 -1.00 -1.75
CA LYS A 87 19.50 -1.08 -2.61
C LYS A 87 20.47 0.07 -2.31
N THR A 88 19.96 1.25 -2.00
CA THR A 88 20.75 2.43 -1.63
C THR A 88 20.82 2.68 -0.13
N ASN A 89 19.98 1.97 0.65
CA ASN A 89 19.76 2.21 2.08
C ASN A 89 19.32 3.65 2.39
N THR A 90 18.63 4.28 1.44
CA THR A 90 18.01 5.60 1.58
C THR A 90 16.51 5.47 1.70
N ALA A 91 15.86 6.52 2.19
CA ALA A 91 14.43 6.54 2.39
C ALA A 91 13.84 7.90 2.04
N ALA A 92 12.56 7.88 1.71
CA ALA A 92 11.71 9.05 1.71
C ALA A 92 10.61 8.91 2.77
N CYS A 93 10.03 10.03 3.17
CA CYS A 93 8.79 10.04 3.91
C CYS A 93 7.65 10.64 3.10
N VAL A 94 6.43 10.26 3.46
CA VAL A 94 5.21 10.82 2.86
C VAL A 94 4.36 11.42 3.98
N ASP A 95 3.90 12.66 3.78
CA ASP A 95 2.99 13.39 4.68
C ASP A 95 3.37 13.35 6.18
N PRO A 96 4.58 13.80 6.58
CA PRO A 96 5.10 13.60 7.93
C PRO A 96 4.57 14.65 8.93
N ALA A 97 3.26 14.65 9.21
CA ALA A 97 2.65 15.63 10.13
C ALA A 97 3.26 15.65 11.55
N GLU A 98 3.72 14.50 12.04
CA GLU A 98 4.56 14.36 13.24
C GLU A 98 5.96 13.85 12.86
N PRO A 99 6.85 14.72 12.37
CA PRO A 99 8.08 14.32 11.70
C PRO A 99 9.07 13.60 12.62
N GLU A 100 9.02 13.84 13.93
CA GLU A 100 9.82 13.13 14.93
C GLU A 100 9.59 11.62 14.89
N LYS A 101 8.34 11.16 14.67
CA LYS A 101 7.99 9.73 14.57
C LYS A 101 8.62 9.09 13.34
N VAL A 102 8.59 9.80 12.21
CA VAL A 102 9.19 9.34 10.96
C VAL A 102 10.71 9.27 11.07
N VAL A 103 11.35 10.28 11.65
CA VAL A 103 12.80 10.28 11.90
C VAL A 103 13.20 9.16 12.85
N ALA A 104 12.40 8.89 13.89
CA ALA A 104 12.63 7.76 14.79
C ALA A 104 12.55 6.41 14.05
N ALA A 105 11.53 6.22 13.21
CA ALA A 105 11.38 5.02 12.39
C ALA A 105 12.56 4.84 11.41
N ALA A 106 13.04 5.92 10.77
CA ALA A 106 14.20 5.86 9.89
C ALA A 106 15.47 5.44 10.65
N LYS A 107 15.68 5.99 11.86
CA LYS A 107 16.81 5.60 12.74
C LYS A 107 16.74 4.14 13.15
N GLU A 108 15.56 3.66 13.57
CA GLU A 108 15.34 2.26 13.97
C GLU A 108 15.65 1.29 12.81
N ARG A 109 15.31 1.69 11.58
CA ARG A 109 15.56 0.88 10.37
C ARG A 109 16.96 1.04 9.79
N GLY A 110 17.77 1.94 10.36
CA GLY A 110 19.14 2.20 9.93
C GLY A 110 19.24 2.79 8.52
N VAL A 111 18.27 3.61 8.12
CA VAL A 111 18.20 4.20 6.76
C VAL A 111 18.36 5.72 6.78
N THR A 112 18.90 6.28 5.69
CA THR A 112 19.07 7.73 5.55
C THR A 112 17.86 8.35 4.89
N LEU A 113 17.16 9.23 5.61
CA LEU A 113 16.01 9.97 5.09
C LEU A 113 16.50 11.16 4.23
N GLU A 114 16.12 11.20 2.96
CA GLU A 114 16.61 12.21 1.99
C GLU A 114 15.50 13.07 1.36
N THR A 115 14.27 12.55 1.32
CA THR A 115 13.15 13.19 0.63
C THR A 115 11.88 13.13 1.47
N CYS A 116 11.09 14.19 1.41
CA CYS A 116 9.73 14.26 1.92
C CYS A 116 8.78 14.53 0.75
N LEU A 117 7.79 13.66 0.56
CA LEU A 117 6.73 13.81 -0.43
C LEU A 117 5.47 14.30 0.28
N CYS A 118 4.93 15.44 -0.15
CA CYS A 118 3.71 15.99 0.40
C CYS A 118 2.58 15.89 -0.63
N THR A 119 1.50 15.20 -0.28
CA THR A 119 0.36 14.98 -1.19
C THR A 119 -0.46 16.24 -1.37
N HIS A 120 -0.71 16.99 -0.28
CA HIS A 120 -1.49 18.21 -0.32
C HIS A 120 -1.28 19.10 0.91
N ARG A 121 -1.83 20.32 0.86
CA ARG A 121 -1.59 21.38 1.84
C ARG A 121 -2.27 21.24 3.21
N HIS A 122 -3.17 20.29 3.44
CA HIS A 122 -3.83 20.21 4.76
C HIS A 122 -2.81 19.96 5.87
N PHE A 123 -3.09 20.49 7.05
CA PHE A 123 -2.13 20.55 8.16
C PHE A 123 -1.75 19.15 8.67
N ASP A 124 -2.69 18.23 8.69
CA ASP A 124 -2.51 16.85 9.09
C ASP A 124 -1.70 16.00 8.09
N HIS A 125 -1.25 16.61 6.98
CA HIS A 125 -0.30 16.04 6.03
C HIS A 125 1.00 16.86 5.95
N SER A 126 0.86 18.17 5.73
CA SER A 126 1.96 19.10 5.48
C SER A 126 2.51 19.80 6.73
N GLY A 127 1.83 19.69 7.88
CA GLY A 127 2.10 20.47 9.08
C GLY A 127 3.50 20.25 9.67
N GLY A 128 4.10 19.10 9.40
CA GLY A 128 5.46 18.76 9.82
C GLY A 128 6.56 19.14 8.83
N ASN A 129 6.23 19.69 7.66
CA ASN A 129 7.22 19.96 6.60
C ASN A 129 8.29 20.99 6.99
N GLU A 130 7.94 22.02 7.77
CA GLU A 130 8.95 22.97 8.26
C GLU A 130 9.85 22.34 9.33
N GLN A 131 9.29 21.45 10.14
CA GLN A 131 10.00 20.81 11.24
C GLN A 131 10.91 19.67 10.73
N ILE A 132 10.50 18.90 9.71
CA ILE A 132 11.35 17.84 9.13
C ILE A 132 12.66 18.42 8.55
N LYS A 133 12.63 19.62 7.96
CA LYS A 133 13.83 20.31 7.47
C LYS A 133 14.82 20.66 8.57
N LYS A 134 14.34 20.94 9.78
CA LYS A 134 15.18 21.20 10.96
C LYS A 134 15.77 19.91 11.51
N LEU A 135 14.99 18.84 11.54
CA LEU A 135 15.41 17.52 12.03
C LEU A 135 16.37 16.81 11.07
N VAL A 136 16.22 17.04 9.76
CA VAL A 136 17.02 16.43 8.70
C VAL A 136 17.53 17.54 7.76
N PRO A 137 18.66 18.18 8.09
CA PRO A 137 19.22 19.24 7.27
C PRO A 137 19.52 18.75 5.84
N GLY A 138 19.03 19.49 4.83
CA GLY A 138 19.22 19.17 3.42
C GLY A 138 18.15 18.25 2.82
N ILE A 139 17.14 17.81 3.59
CA ILE A 139 16.01 17.05 3.05
C ILE A 139 15.25 17.87 1.99
N GLU A 140 14.94 17.23 0.85
CA GLU A 140 14.10 17.84 -0.19
C GLU A 140 12.62 17.62 0.16
N VAL A 141 11.85 18.69 0.35
CA VAL A 141 10.40 18.65 0.53
C VAL A 141 9.73 18.92 -0.81
N ILE A 142 9.24 17.86 -1.43
CA ILE A 142 8.54 17.87 -2.72
C ILE A 142 7.04 18.03 -2.48
N GLY A 143 6.43 18.98 -3.16
CA GLY A 143 5.00 19.25 -3.07
C GLY A 143 4.45 19.90 -4.33
N SER A 144 3.14 20.11 -4.34
CA SER A 144 2.42 20.62 -5.51
C SER A 144 2.87 22.00 -5.94
N ALA A 145 2.98 22.23 -7.26
CA ALA A 145 3.09 23.58 -7.84
C ALA A 145 1.73 24.28 -7.99
N TYR A 146 0.63 23.54 -7.84
CA TYR A 146 -0.74 24.04 -8.05
C TYR A 146 -1.38 24.63 -6.79
N GLU A 147 -0.73 24.46 -5.63
CA GLU A 147 -1.12 25.07 -4.37
C GLU A 147 0.11 25.39 -3.50
N GLU A 148 -0.06 26.28 -2.53
CA GLU A 148 0.98 26.54 -1.53
C GLU A 148 1.03 25.38 -0.52
N THR A 149 2.18 24.71 -0.47
CA THR A 149 2.47 23.66 0.50
C THR A 149 3.51 24.18 1.51
N PRO A 150 3.18 24.29 2.80
CA PRO A 150 4.14 24.71 3.83
C PRO A 150 5.43 23.89 3.77
N GLY A 151 6.58 24.54 3.94
CA GLY A 151 7.86 23.85 3.97
C GLY A 151 8.42 23.35 2.64
N ARG A 152 7.66 23.39 1.54
CA ARG A 152 8.08 22.90 0.22
C ARG A 152 9.38 23.57 -0.25
N THR A 153 10.36 22.75 -0.63
CA THR A 153 11.62 23.21 -1.23
C THR A 153 11.64 22.97 -2.74
N LYS A 154 10.80 22.06 -3.25
CA LYS A 154 10.67 21.75 -4.67
C LYS A 154 9.20 21.59 -5.07
N ALA A 155 8.80 22.36 -6.06
CA ALA A 155 7.48 22.27 -6.67
C ALA A 155 7.51 21.27 -7.83
N VAL A 156 6.47 20.44 -7.92
CA VAL A 156 6.27 19.49 -9.02
C VAL A 156 4.85 19.60 -9.58
N THR A 157 4.69 19.22 -10.83
CA THR A 157 3.47 19.28 -11.62
C THR A 157 3.06 17.88 -12.10
N ASP A 158 1.92 17.80 -12.79
CA ASP A 158 1.44 16.54 -13.36
C ASP A 158 2.43 15.98 -14.38
N GLY A 159 2.70 14.67 -14.32
CA GLY A 159 3.58 13.99 -15.25
C GLY A 159 5.08 14.15 -14.97
N ASP A 160 5.48 14.96 -13.99
CA ASP A 160 6.88 15.03 -13.55
C ASP A 160 7.37 13.65 -13.09
N THR A 161 8.61 13.33 -13.42
CA THR A 161 9.26 12.09 -12.99
C THR A 161 10.63 12.35 -12.39
N PHE A 162 10.97 11.60 -11.33
CA PHE A 162 12.27 11.66 -10.69
C PHE A 162 12.61 10.33 -10.03
N ARG A 163 13.85 10.16 -9.58
CA ARG A 163 14.28 8.99 -8.80
C ARG A 163 14.22 9.34 -7.32
N LEU A 164 13.82 8.41 -6.46
CA LEU A 164 13.72 8.62 -5.00
C LEU A 164 15.09 8.90 -4.32
N GLY A 165 16.18 8.66 -5.05
CA GLY A 165 17.54 9.03 -4.70
C GLY A 165 18.40 8.94 -5.95
N LYS A 166 19.58 9.58 -5.94
CA LYS A 166 20.46 9.66 -7.12
C LYS A 166 20.79 8.28 -7.72
N PHE A 167 20.95 7.27 -6.87
CA PHE A 167 21.29 5.91 -7.25
C PHE A 167 20.11 4.92 -7.16
N SER A 168 18.92 5.37 -6.73
CA SER A 168 17.74 4.54 -6.51
C SER A 168 17.14 4.02 -7.83
N ASP A 169 16.79 2.75 -7.93
CA ASP A 169 16.08 2.23 -9.11
C ASP A 169 14.57 2.54 -9.10
N LEU A 170 14.07 3.16 -8.03
CA LEU A 170 12.68 3.58 -7.90
C LEU A 170 12.45 4.86 -8.70
N GLN A 171 11.57 4.78 -9.69
CA GLN A 171 11.05 5.93 -10.40
C GLN A 171 9.75 6.39 -9.72
N VAL A 172 9.68 7.67 -9.40
CA VAL A 172 8.47 8.34 -8.95
C VAL A 172 7.87 9.07 -10.15
N LYS A 173 6.58 8.86 -10.39
CA LYS A 173 5.74 9.64 -11.31
C LYS A 173 4.71 10.41 -10.49
N VAL A 174 4.66 11.71 -10.72
CA VAL A 174 3.68 12.62 -10.09
C VAL A 174 2.40 12.62 -10.91
N LEU A 175 1.27 12.45 -10.25
CA LEU A 175 -0.05 12.48 -10.87
C LEU A 175 -0.90 13.55 -10.17
N HIS A 176 -1.45 14.50 -10.91
CA HIS A 176 -2.35 15.52 -10.36
C HIS A 176 -3.78 14.97 -10.22
N ALA A 177 -4.36 15.17 -9.05
CA ALA A 177 -5.69 14.65 -8.70
C ALA A 177 -6.54 15.72 -7.99
N PRO A 178 -6.84 16.86 -8.66
CA PRO A 178 -7.56 17.95 -8.03
C PRO A 178 -8.96 17.47 -7.61
N CYS A 179 -9.34 17.65 -6.35
CA CYS A 179 -10.73 17.59 -5.88
C CYS A 179 -10.79 17.85 -4.37
N HIS A 180 -10.05 17.05 -3.61
CA HIS A 180 -9.97 17.20 -2.17
C HIS A 180 -9.33 18.54 -1.81
N THR A 181 -8.16 18.80 -2.39
CA THR A 181 -7.63 20.15 -2.60
C THR A 181 -7.42 20.37 -4.09
N ILE A 182 -7.30 21.63 -4.51
CA ILE A 182 -7.03 21.97 -5.91
C ILE A 182 -5.65 21.49 -6.37
N GLY A 183 -4.68 21.40 -5.45
CA GLY A 183 -3.31 21.01 -5.76
C GLY A 183 -2.93 19.58 -5.40
N HIS A 184 -3.87 18.71 -5.03
CA HIS A 184 -3.58 17.35 -4.57
C HIS A 184 -2.77 16.54 -5.58
N LEU A 185 -1.66 15.95 -5.11
CA LEU A 185 -0.77 15.09 -5.89
C LEU A 185 -0.76 13.67 -5.34
N LEU A 186 -0.65 12.72 -6.26
CA LEU A 186 -0.38 11.32 -6.00
C LEU A 186 1.06 11.01 -6.43
N TYR A 187 1.73 10.15 -5.68
CA TYR A 187 3.08 9.68 -6.02
C TYR A 187 3.01 8.20 -6.34
N TYR A 188 3.12 7.88 -7.64
CA TYR A 188 3.18 6.51 -8.14
C TYR A 188 4.65 6.09 -8.30
N LEU A 189 5.00 4.90 -7.83
CA LEU A 189 6.35 4.37 -7.81
C LEU A 189 6.43 3.01 -8.47
N GLU A 190 7.47 2.81 -9.26
CA GLU A 190 7.78 1.53 -9.90
C GLU A 190 9.30 1.30 -9.92
N SER A 191 9.71 0.03 -9.93
CA SER A 191 11.12 -0.31 -10.14
C SER A 191 11.45 -0.22 -11.63
N ARG A 192 12.53 0.48 -11.96
CA ARG A 192 13.06 0.54 -13.33
C ARG A 192 13.80 -0.74 -13.75
N THR A 193 14.14 -1.60 -12.79
CA THR A 193 15.01 -2.76 -13.03
C THR A 193 14.34 -4.09 -12.73
N ASP A 194 13.35 -4.11 -11.85
CA ASP A 194 12.56 -5.30 -11.53
C ASP A 194 11.12 -5.12 -12.03
N VAL A 195 10.87 -5.63 -13.23
CA VAL A 195 9.54 -5.57 -13.87
C VAL A 195 8.48 -6.44 -13.19
N ASN A 196 8.88 -7.34 -12.28
CA ASN A 196 7.94 -8.18 -11.53
C ASN A 196 7.61 -7.59 -10.15
N ALA A 197 8.27 -6.50 -9.76
CA ALA A 197 7.99 -5.85 -8.50
C ALA A 197 6.69 -5.03 -8.60
N LYS A 198 5.80 -5.21 -7.61
CA LYS A 198 4.50 -4.53 -7.64
C LYS A 198 4.68 -3.02 -7.46
N PRO A 199 4.09 -2.18 -8.32
CA PRO A 199 4.10 -0.74 -8.12
C PRO A 199 3.39 -0.32 -6.83
N ILE A 200 3.68 0.89 -6.37
CA ILE A 200 3.08 1.49 -5.18
C ILE A 200 2.50 2.86 -5.56
N ILE A 201 1.38 3.28 -4.96
CA ILE A 201 0.88 4.63 -5.04
C ILE A 201 0.52 5.19 -3.66
N PHE A 202 1.00 6.40 -3.38
CA PHE A 202 0.56 7.21 -2.25
C PHE A 202 -0.55 8.14 -2.71
N THR A 203 -1.74 7.99 -2.14
CA THR A 203 -2.96 8.64 -2.62
C THR A 203 -3.44 9.79 -1.76
N GLY A 204 -2.81 10.02 -0.61
CA GLY A 204 -3.26 10.97 0.41
C GLY A 204 -4.78 10.85 0.60
N ASP A 205 -5.45 11.97 0.45
CA ASP A 205 -6.89 12.11 0.63
C ASP A 205 -7.73 12.01 -0.64
N THR A 206 -7.15 11.61 -1.77
CA THR A 206 -7.92 11.37 -3.00
C THR A 206 -8.65 10.03 -2.92
N LEU A 207 -7.90 8.92 -2.78
CA LEU A 207 -8.43 7.56 -2.65
C LEU A 207 -8.10 7.02 -1.27
N PHE A 208 -9.11 6.49 -0.58
CA PHE A 208 -8.97 5.69 0.63
C PHE A 208 -9.37 4.25 0.34
N LEU A 209 -8.98 3.32 1.21
CA LEU A 209 -9.55 1.99 1.19
C LEU A 209 -11.07 2.07 1.33
N ALA A 210 -11.78 1.55 0.32
CA ALA A 210 -13.23 1.56 0.16
C ALA A 210 -13.91 2.96 0.17
N GLY A 211 -13.15 4.04 0.01
CA GLY A 211 -13.68 5.40 0.04
C GLY A 211 -12.91 6.38 -0.86
N CYS A 212 -13.28 7.65 -0.77
CA CYS A 212 -12.54 8.77 -1.35
C CYS A 212 -12.60 9.99 -0.43
N GLY A 213 -11.79 11.00 -0.74
CA GLY A 213 -11.82 12.31 -0.09
C GLY A 213 -13.17 13.01 -0.17
N ARG A 214 -13.39 13.93 0.77
CA ARG A 214 -14.43 14.96 0.58
C ARG A 214 -13.99 15.94 -0.49
N PHE A 215 -14.95 16.51 -1.21
CA PHE A 215 -14.70 17.44 -2.32
C PHE A 215 -14.65 18.86 -1.77
N PHE A 216 -13.65 19.19 -0.95
CA PHE A 216 -13.60 20.52 -0.32
C PHE A 216 -13.36 21.64 -1.34
N GLU A 217 -12.55 21.38 -2.37
CA GLU A 217 -12.11 22.39 -3.34
C GLU A 217 -12.39 21.99 -4.79
N GLY A 218 -13.25 21.00 -4.98
CA GLY A 218 -13.56 20.46 -6.29
C GLY A 218 -14.93 19.84 -6.36
N ASN A 219 -15.14 19.02 -7.39
CA ASN A 219 -16.45 18.47 -7.71
C ASN A 219 -16.38 16.99 -8.15
N ALA A 220 -17.56 16.42 -8.38
CA ALA A 220 -17.71 15.03 -8.77
C ALA A 220 -17.02 14.68 -10.09
N GLN A 221 -16.97 15.61 -11.06
CA GLN A 221 -16.27 15.39 -12.32
C GLN A 221 -14.77 15.26 -12.11
N GLN A 222 -14.19 16.08 -11.23
CA GLN A 222 -12.77 16.00 -10.92
C GLN A 222 -12.42 14.75 -10.11
N MET A 223 -13.21 14.40 -9.08
CA MET A 223 -12.99 13.14 -8.36
C MET A 223 -13.16 11.92 -9.27
N HIS A 224 -14.17 11.93 -10.15
CA HIS A 224 -14.36 10.88 -11.15
C HIS A 224 -13.13 10.73 -12.03
N HIS A 225 -12.60 11.83 -12.56
CA HIS A 225 -11.38 11.79 -13.36
C HIS A 225 -10.20 11.20 -12.56
N ALA A 226 -9.97 11.70 -11.34
CA ALA A 226 -8.89 11.22 -10.47
C ALA A 226 -8.99 9.71 -10.18
N LEU A 227 -10.17 9.23 -9.82
CA LEU A 227 -10.38 7.82 -9.45
C LEU A 227 -10.46 6.90 -10.66
N MET A 228 -11.26 7.24 -11.68
CA MET A 228 -11.57 6.34 -12.79
C MET A 228 -10.57 6.41 -13.94
N LYS A 229 -9.97 7.59 -14.18
CA LYS A 229 -9.07 7.82 -15.33
C LYS A 229 -7.62 7.87 -14.91
N THR A 230 -7.28 8.54 -13.81
CA THR A 230 -5.91 8.61 -13.32
C THR A 230 -5.55 7.33 -12.57
N ILE A 231 -6.12 7.12 -11.38
CA ILE A 231 -5.79 5.97 -10.52
C ILE A 231 -6.29 4.66 -11.12
N GLY A 232 -7.50 4.66 -11.67
CA GLY A 232 -8.13 3.48 -12.27
C GLY A 232 -7.43 2.96 -13.53
N SER A 233 -6.54 3.74 -14.15
CA SER A 233 -5.74 3.29 -15.30
C SER A 233 -4.45 2.56 -14.91
N LEU A 234 -4.06 2.61 -13.63
CA LEU A 234 -2.86 1.95 -13.13
C LEU A 234 -3.03 0.42 -13.08
N PRO A 235 -1.92 -0.35 -13.07
CA PRO A 235 -1.95 -1.81 -12.93
C PRO A 235 -2.74 -2.25 -11.70
N ALA A 236 -3.51 -3.34 -11.82
CA ALA A 236 -4.42 -3.80 -10.77
C ALA A 236 -3.68 -4.21 -9.48
N GLU A 237 -2.45 -4.68 -9.61
CA GLU A 237 -1.55 -5.08 -8.54
C GLU A 237 -0.87 -3.91 -7.82
N THR A 238 -1.04 -2.67 -8.30
CA THR A 238 -0.49 -1.46 -7.67
C THR A 238 -1.01 -1.35 -6.25
N LEU A 239 -0.12 -1.28 -5.28
CA LEU A 239 -0.46 -1.19 -3.85
C LEU A 239 -0.82 0.25 -3.48
N VAL A 240 -1.92 0.42 -2.75
CA VAL A 240 -2.49 1.73 -2.38
C VAL A 240 -2.19 2.06 -0.92
N TYR A 241 -1.56 3.21 -0.69
CA TYR A 241 -1.27 3.76 0.63
C TYR A 241 -1.92 5.14 0.78
N CYS A 242 -3.02 5.21 1.53
CA CYS A 242 -3.84 6.41 1.66
C CYS A 242 -3.57 7.20 2.95
N GLY A 243 -4.12 8.41 3.05
CA GLY A 243 -3.86 9.34 4.16
C GLY A 243 -4.35 8.91 5.53
N HIS A 244 -5.45 8.16 5.59
CA HIS A 244 -6.16 7.88 6.84
C HIS A 244 -6.66 6.44 7.01
N GLU A 245 -6.80 6.01 8.26
CA GLU A 245 -7.42 4.75 8.69
C GLU A 245 -8.96 4.87 8.76
N TYR A 246 -9.59 5.13 7.61
CA TYR A 246 -11.05 5.24 7.48
C TYR A 246 -11.74 3.96 7.00
N THR A 247 -10.99 2.87 6.85
CA THR A 247 -11.40 1.67 6.12
C THR A 247 -12.71 1.06 6.61
N ILE A 248 -12.89 0.89 7.93
CA ILE A 248 -14.13 0.29 8.48
C ILE A 248 -15.34 1.19 8.23
N ALA A 249 -15.23 2.50 8.47
CA ALA A 249 -16.32 3.44 8.22
C ALA A 249 -16.67 3.51 6.73
N ASN A 250 -15.66 3.45 5.86
CA ASN A 250 -15.82 3.39 4.42
C ASN A 250 -16.54 2.12 3.96
N LEU A 251 -16.13 0.95 4.46
CA LEU A 251 -16.74 -0.34 4.14
C LEU A 251 -18.18 -0.45 4.66
N LYS A 252 -18.47 0.09 5.85
CA LYS A 252 -19.85 0.19 6.37
C LYS A 252 -20.73 1.05 5.47
N PHE A 253 -20.24 2.21 5.02
CA PHE A 253 -20.98 3.02 4.05
C PHE A 253 -21.21 2.26 2.74
N ALA A 254 -20.16 1.64 2.19
CA ALA A 254 -20.26 0.87 0.96
C ALA A 254 -21.24 -0.30 1.07
N ALA A 255 -21.40 -0.91 2.25
CA ALA A 255 -22.39 -1.96 2.50
C ALA A 255 -23.84 -1.46 2.43
N THR A 256 -24.07 -0.15 2.64
CA THR A 256 -25.39 0.45 2.39
C THR A 256 -25.71 0.61 0.90
N VAL A 257 -24.68 0.64 0.05
CA VAL A 257 -24.81 0.79 -1.41
C VAL A 257 -24.92 -0.58 -2.08
N GLU A 258 -24.03 -1.52 -1.72
CA GLU A 258 -23.95 -2.84 -2.33
C GLU A 258 -23.98 -3.96 -1.27
N PRO A 259 -25.12 -4.19 -0.59
CA PRO A 259 -25.21 -5.13 0.53
C PRO A 259 -24.86 -6.59 0.15
N ASN A 260 -25.00 -6.95 -1.12
CA ASN A 260 -24.75 -8.30 -1.64
C ASN A 260 -23.35 -8.46 -2.29
N ASN A 261 -22.46 -7.46 -2.18
CA ASN A 261 -21.11 -7.56 -2.70
C ASN A 261 -20.22 -8.39 -1.74
N PHE A 262 -19.91 -9.63 -2.13
CA PHE A 262 -19.10 -10.54 -1.30
C PHE A 262 -17.66 -10.05 -1.08
N ALA A 263 -17.03 -9.39 -2.06
CA ALA A 263 -15.68 -8.85 -1.90
C ALA A 263 -15.65 -7.77 -0.81
N LEU A 264 -16.68 -6.92 -0.80
CA LEU A 264 -16.89 -5.92 0.24
C LEU A 264 -17.08 -6.55 1.62
N GLN A 265 -17.98 -7.53 1.76
CA GLN A 265 -18.26 -8.15 3.06
C GLN A 265 -17.01 -8.85 3.63
N ASN A 266 -16.27 -9.58 2.79
CA ASN A 266 -15.02 -10.22 3.18
C ASN A 266 -13.97 -9.20 3.63
N LYS A 267 -13.87 -8.06 2.93
CA LYS A 267 -12.94 -6.99 3.29
C LYS A 267 -13.34 -6.32 4.61
N LEU A 268 -14.63 -6.15 4.88
CA LEU A 268 -15.13 -5.60 6.16
C LEU A 268 -14.79 -6.53 7.34
N GLU A 269 -15.03 -7.83 7.21
CA GLU A 269 -14.66 -8.80 8.24
C GLU A 269 -13.14 -8.80 8.50
N TRP A 270 -12.34 -8.75 7.42
CA TRP A 270 -10.90 -8.65 7.52
C TRP A 270 -10.46 -7.35 8.24
N ALA A 271 -11.03 -6.20 7.88
CA ALA A 271 -10.67 -4.91 8.47
C ALA A 271 -11.01 -4.85 9.96
N GLN A 272 -12.14 -5.43 10.38
CA GLN A 272 -12.50 -5.56 11.79
C GLN A 272 -11.49 -6.43 12.57
N LYS A 273 -11.02 -7.53 11.99
CA LYS A 273 -9.97 -8.36 12.60
C LYS A 273 -8.63 -7.61 12.73
N GLN A 274 -8.28 -6.79 11.73
CA GLN A 274 -7.09 -5.93 11.78
C GLN A 274 -7.17 -4.90 12.91
N GLN A 275 -8.32 -4.21 13.03
CA GLN A 275 -8.56 -3.24 14.09
C GLN A 275 -8.47 -3.87 15.48
N ILE A 276 -9.11 -5.02 15.70
CA ILE A 276 -9.03 -5.77 16.97
C ILE A 276 -7.57 -6.15 17.29
N SER A 277 -6.77 -6.43 16.26
CA SER A 277 -5.36 -6.81 16.41
C SER A 277 -4.41 -5.61 16.47
N GLY A 278 -4.90 -4.36 16.45
CA GLY A 278 -4.08 -3.16 16.42
C GLY A 278 -3.20 -3.03 15.18
N LYS A 279 -3.61 -3.62 14.05
CA LYS A 279 -2.87 -3.59 12.78
C LYS A 279 -3.51 -2.60 11.79
N PRO A 280 -2.70 -1.90 10.99
CA PRO A 280 -3.21 -1.05 9.91
C PRO A 280 -3.97 -1.88 8.87
N THR A 281 -4.90 -1.23 8.17
CA THR A 281 -5.59 -1.81 7.02
C THR A 281 -4.91 -1.49 5.69
N VAL A 282 -3.96 -0.55 5.67
CA VAL A 282 -3.11 -0.31 4.50
C VAL A 282 -1.99 -1.37 4.38
N PRO A 283 -1.53 -1.66 3.15
CA PRO A 283 -2.10 -1.24 1.87
C PRO A 283 -3.29 -2.11 1.41
N SER A 284 -4.05 -1.61 0.45
CA SER A 284 -4.84 -2.44 -0.49
C SER A 284 -4.18 -2.46 -1.87
N SER A 285 -4.90 -2.87 -2.91
CA SER A 285 -4.49 -2.78 -4.32
C SER A 285 -5.57 -2.14 -5.18
N ILE A 286 -5.21 -1.59 -6.34
CA ILE A 286 -6.17 -1.00 -7.29
C ILE A 286 -7.24 -2.01 -7.71
N GLY A 287 -6.87 -3.27 -7.92
CA GLY A 287 -7.80 -4.35 -8.23
C GLY A 287 -8.80 -4.62 -7.10
N GLU A 288 -8.35 -4.60 -5.85
CA GLU A 288 -9.22 -4.69 -4.68
C GLU A 288 -10.19 -3.51 -4.60
N GLU A 289 -9.70 -2.28 -4.77
CA GLU A 289 -10.57 -1.08 -4.71
C GLU A 289 -11.65 -1.12 -5.80
N LYS A 290 -11.35 -1.56 -7.02
CA LYS A 290 -12.37 -1.76 -8.07
C LYS A 290 -13.42 -2.82 -7.72
N ALA A 291 -13.11 -3.74 -6.80
CA ALA A 291 -14.02 -4.81 -6.40
C ALA A 291 -15.04 -4.36 -5.33
N TYR A 292 -14.68 -3.43 -4.43
CA TYR A 292 -15.55 -3.06 -3.29
C TYR A 292 -15.73 -1.56 -3.03
N ASN A 293 -14.93 -0.68 -3.63
CA ASN A 293 -15.01 0.75 -3.36
C ASN A 293 -16.11 1.37 -4.24
N PRO A 294 -17.22 1.89 -3.67
CA PRO A 294 -18.35 2.37 -4.46
C PRO A 294 -17.96 3.55 -5.36
N PHE A 295 -16.94 4.34 -4.98
CA PHE A 295 -16.46 5.46 -5.79
C PHE A 295 -15.59 5.01 -6.98
N MET A 296 -15.00 3.81 -6.92
CA MET A 296 -14.27 3.17 -8.05
C MET A 296 -15.19 2.28 -8.89
N ARG A 297 -16.49 2.28 -8.60
CA ARG A 297 -17.52 1.41 -9.19
C ARG A 297 -18.71 2.20 -9.73
N VAL A 298 -18.54 3.51 -9.96
CA VAL A 298 -19.60 4.41 -10.45
C VAL A 298 -20.07 4.09 -11.88
N ASP A 299 -19.31 3.27 -12.61
CA ASP A 299 -19.65 2.72 -13.92
C ASP A 299 -20.52 1.45 -13.83
N ARG A 300 -20.74 0.91 -12.63
CA ARG A 300 -21.50 -0.33 -12.43
C ARG A 300 -23.00 -0.04 -12.38
N PRO A 301 -23.84 -0.67 -13.21
CA PRO A 301 -25.28 -0.49 -13.19
C PRO A 301 -25.91 -0.74 -11.82
N GLU A 302 -25.39 -1.72 -11.06
CA GLU A 302 -25.86 -2.02 -9.71
C GLU A 302 -25.64 -0.86 -8.72
N VAL A 303 -24.51 -0.14 -8.82
CA VAL A 303 -24.21 1.03 -7.99
C VAL A 303 -25.11 2.21 -8.39
N GLN A 304 -25.21 2.48 -9.69
CA GLN A 304 -26.06 3.55 -10.23
C GLN A 304 -27.52 3.38 -9.78
N LYS A 305 -28.05 2.16 -9.91
CA LYS A 305 -29.40 1.80 -9.46
C LYS A 305 -29.57 1.95 -7.94
N ALA A 306 -28.59 1.49 -7.14
CA ALA A 306 -28.66 1.58 -5.68
C ALA A 306 -28.71 3.03 -5.18
N VAL A 307 -28.09 3.96 -5.90
CA VAL A 307 -28.12 5.39 -5.56
C VAL A 307 -29.20 6.19 -6.27
N GLY A 308 -29.93 5.58 -7.21
CA GLY A 308 -30.98 6.23 -7.99
C GLY A 308 -30.43 7.22 -9.02
N ALA A 309 -29.21 7.02 -9.50
CA ALA A 309 -28.64 7.81 -10.59
C ALA A 309 -29.18 7.32 -11.96
N PRO A 310 -29.27 8.20 -12.98
CA PRO A 310 -29.54 7.78 -14.35
C PRO A 310 -28.53 6.75 -14.84
N GLU A 311 -29.00 5.78 -15.63
CA GLU A 311 -28.13 4.76 -16.22
C GLU A 311 -27.06 5.41 -17.11
N GLY A 312 -25.80 5.01 -16.91
CA GLY A 312 -24.64 5.55 -17.62
C GLY A 312 -24.11 6.89 -17.10
N ASP A 313 -24.77 7.52 -16.11
CA ASP A 313 -24.30 8.80 -15.55
C ASP A 313 -23.35 8.57 -14.36
N GLU A 314 -22.09 8.29 -14.68
CA GLU A 314 -21.02 8.06 -13.71
C GLU A 314 -20.74 9.30 -12.84
N ILE A 315 -20.90 10.51 -13.39
CA ILE A 315 -20.62 11.77 -12.68
C ILE A 315 -21.70 12.04 -11.64
N GLN A 316 -22.98 11.89 -12.03
CA GLN A 316 -24.09 12.03 -11.09
C GLN A 316 -24.05 10.95 -10.00
N THR A 317 -23.65 9.73 -10.36
CA THR A 317 -23.44 8.63 -9.40
C THR A 317 -22.36 8.98 -8.37
N MET A 318 -21.21 9.50 -8.83
CA MET A 318 -20.13 9.99 -7.97
C MET A 318 -20.63 11.09 -7.02
N HIS A 319 -21.38 12.06 -7.54
CA HIS A 319 -21.95 13.14 -6.74
C HIS A 319 -22.89 12.62 -5.65
N ILE A 320 -23.87 11.79 -6.00
CA ILE A 320 -24.85 11.25 -5.04
C ILE A 320 -24.16 10.40 -3.97
N LEU A 321 -23.21 9.53 -4.35
CA LEU A 321 -22.45 8.73 -3.40
C LEU A 321 -21.71 9.61 -2.40
N ARG A 322 -21.09 10.69 -2.89
CA ARG A 322 -20.33 11.61 -2.03
C ARG A 322 -21.23 12.29 -1.02
N GLU A 323 -22.37 12.81 -1.45
CA GLU A 323 -23.35 13.48 -0.57
C GLU A 323 -23.96 12.53 0.45
N ARG A 324 -24.31 11.30 0.04
CA ARG A 324 -24.76 10.26 0.97
C ARG A 324 -23.67 9.95 2.02
N LYS A 325 -22.40 9.81 1.61
CA LYS A 325 -21.31 9.56 2.56
C LYS A 325 -20.99 10.75 3.46
N ASN A 326 -21.21 11.98 3.02
CA ASN A 326 -21.00 13.19 3.83
C ASN A 326 -21.96 13.25 5.04
N THR A 327 -23.17 12.71 4.86
CA THR A 327 -24.23 12.71 5.88
C THR A 327 -24.34 11.38 6.64
N PHE A 328 -23.68 10.32 6.18
CA PHE A 328 -23.65 9.02 6.83
C PHE A 328 -23.08 9.09 8.26
N ARG A 329 -23.67 8.31 9.16
CA ARG A 329 -23.27 8.12 10.56
C ARG A 329 -23.25 6.61 10.81
N GLY A 330 -22.07 5.98 10.83
CA GLY A 330 -21.94 4.53 11.00
C GLY A 330 -20.53 4.08 11.33
#